data_AF-A0A2V9YKV6-F1
#
_entry.id   AF-A0A2V9YKV6-F1
#
_cell.length_a   1.000
_cell.length_b   1.000
_cell.length_c   1.000
_cell.angle_alpha   90.00
_cell.angle_beta   90.00
_cell.angle_gamma   90.00
#
_symmetry.space_group_name_H-M   'P 1'
#
loop_
_entity.id
_entity.type
_entity.pdbx_description
1 polymer ?
#
loop_
_entity_poly.entity_id
_entity_poly.type
_entity_poly.pdbx_seq_one_letter_code
_entity_poly.pdbx_strand_id
1 'polypeptide(L)'
;MSSYDSTFRDSDASLTRREFLELTAGATLLAGMSTGSWTESNEGVPYRTLGRTGEKVSMVGLGGYHIGSQSDEQESIRIVRTALDHGVNFLDNCWDYNGGASEIRMGKALLDGYRKKAFLMSKIDGRTRKVAALQIDESLRRLQTDHIDLLQFHQIIRATDPERIFAAGGGMEAMLEAKKAGKVRYIGFTGHKSPDIHLKMLETGFSHSFTFDTVQMPLNVMDAHYNSFEQRVLPVLVKHNIGVLGMKPIGDHIILESKTVTPIECLHYAMNLPTGVVITGCDSVPILEQALKAARTFKPMNKDEVASLLAKTAKAAQNGQYEQYKTTHNFDGTYHNPQWLG
;
A
#
# COMPACT_ATOMS: atom_id res chain seq x y z
N MET A 1 25.34 46.31 -19.88
CA MET A 1 25.84 45.19 -19.06
C MET A 1 25.35 45.41 -17.65
N SER A 2 24.19 44.82 -17.32
CA SER A 2 23.53 44.96 -16.01
C SER A 2 23.62 43.61 -15.32
N SER A 3 24.31 43.56 -14.20
CA SER A 3 24.50 42.40 -13.34
C SER A 3 23.17 42.01 -12.69
N TYR A 4 22.71 40.79 -12.96
CA TYR A 4 21.62 40.13 -12.23
C TYR A 4 22.24 39.42 -11.03
N ASP A 5 21.94 39.91 -9.82
CA ASP A 5 22.32 39.27 -8.56
C ASP A 5 21.10 38.50 -8.04
N SER A 6 21.18 37.17 -8.03
CA SER A 6 20.12 36.27 -7.60
C SER A 6 20.30 35.92 -6.12
N THR A 7 19.47 36.47 -5.25
CA THR A 7 19.33 35.99 -3.87
C THR A 7 18.03 35.21 -3.75
N PHE A 8 18.13 33.89 -3.95
CA PHE A 8 17.13 32.95 -3.45
C PHE A 8 17.23 32.93 -1.92
N ARG A 9 16.19 33.45 -1.25
CA ARG A 9 15.99 33.26 0.19
C ARG A 9 15.29 31.91 0.38
N ASP A 10 15.97 31.00 1.06
CA ASP A 10 15.35 29.85 1.73
C ASP A 10 14.30 30.36 2.72
N SER A 11 13.06 29.92 2.55
CA SER A 11 12.01 30.01 3.56
C SER A 11 11.87 28.65 4.23
N ASP A 12 12.58 28.49 5.34
CA ASP A 12 12.42 27.37 6.28
C ASP A 12 11.05 27.51 6.97
N ALA A 13 10.02 26.92 6.35
CA ALA A 13 8.67 26.90 6.89
C ALA A 13 8.56 25.81 7.96
N SER A 14 9.12 26.07 9.14
CA SER A 14 8.76 25.32 10.34
C SER A 14 7.31 25.63 10.71
N LEU A 15 6.49 24.59 10.81
CA LEU A 15 5.06 24.69 11.14
C LEU A 15 4.88 25.40 12.48
N THR A 16 3.98 26.38 12.50
CA THR A 16 3.65 27.10 13.73
C THR A 16 2.86 26.19 14.68
N ARG A 17 2.94 26.46 15.99
CA ARG A 17 2.17 25.73 17.01
C ARG A 17 0.66 25.74 16.76
N ARG A 18 0.15 26.75 16.05
CA ARG A 18 -1.26 26.86 15.65
C ARG A 18 -1.60 25.93 14.48
N GLU A 19 -0.73 25.83 13.48
CA GLU A 19 -0.88 24.88 12.37
C GLU A 19 -0.78 23.43 12.87
N PHE A 20 0.09 23.15 13.85
CA PHE A 20 0.14 21.86 14.54
C PHE A 20 -1.18 21.54 15.30
N LEU A 21 -1.80 22.54 15.92
CA LEU A 21 -3.09 22.39 16.61
C LEU A 21 -4.28 22.22 15.64
N GLU A 22 -4.22 22.84 14.46
CA GLU A 22 -5.23 22.65 13.40
C GLU A 22 -5.07 21.30 12.69
N LEU A 23 -3.83 20.82 12.52
CA LEU A 23 -3.54 19.46 12.06
C LEU A 23 -4.04 18.38 13.02
N THR A 24 -3.84 18.59 14.32
CA THR A 24 -4.41 17.71 15.35
C THR A 24 -5.95 17.80 15.38
N ALA A 25 -6.54 18.96 15.07
CA ALA A 25 -7.98 19.12 14.92
C ALA A 25 -8.55 18.33 13.70
N GLY A 26 -7.85 18.34 12.57
CA GLY A 26 -8.17 17.53 11.38
C GLY A 26 -8.00 16.02 11.63
N ALA A 27 -6.94 15.63 12.35
CA ALA A 27 -6.73 14.26 12.81
C ALA A 27 -7.82 13.82 13.82
N THR A 28 -8.32 14.73 14.67
CA THR A 28 -9.40 14.40 15.63
C THR A 28 -10.75 14.12 15.00
N LEU A 29 -11.05 14.65 13.79
CA LEU A 29 -12.29 14.30 13.09
C LEU A 29 -12.25 12.87 12.52
N LEU A 30 -11.08 12.36 12.17
CA LEU A 30 -10.92 10.97 11.70
C LEU A 30 -10.97 9.94 12.82
N ALA A 31 -10.55 10.31 14.04
CA ALA A 31 -10.64 9.43 15.21
C ALA A 31 -12.10 9.08 15.60
N GLY A 32 -13.09 9.85 15.12
CA GLY A 32 -14.51 9.64 15.40
C GLY A 32 -15.32 8.95 14.29
N MET A 33 -14.73 8.71 13.10
CA MET A 33 -15.46 8.15 11.97
C MET A 33 -15.18 6.66 11.82
N SER A 34 -16.17 5.88 12.26
CA SER A 34 -16.27 4.42 12.18
C SER A 34 -15.10 3.66 12.78
N THR A 35 -15.19 3.38 14.08
CA THR A 35 -14.79 2.07 14.58
C THR A 35 -15.63 1.03 13.84
N GLY A 36 -15.20 0.64 12.62
CA GLY A 36 -15.76 -0.50 11.92
C GLY A 36 -15.79 -1.65 12.92
N SER A 37 -16.96 -2.21 13.15
CA SER A 37 -17.17 -3.21 14.19
C SER A 37 -16.16 -4.34 13.99
N TRP A 38 -15.26 -4.52 14.97
CA TRP A 38 -14.35 -5.65 15.06
C TRP A 38 -15.17 -6.92 15.26
N THR A 39 -15.69 -7.49 14.18
CA THR A 39 -16.70 -8.54 14.31
C THR A 39 -16.13 -9.94 14.26
N GLU A 40 -14.98 -10.16 13.62
CA GLU A 40 -14.46 -11.50 13.36
C GLU A 40 -12.94 -11.55 13.48
N SER A 41 -12.43 -12.59 14.14
CA SER A 41 -11.03 -12.97 14.13
C SER A 41 -10.90 -14.44 13.73
N ASN A 42 -9.81 -14.78 13.06
CA ASN A 42 -9.46 -16.15 12.71
C ASN A 42 -8.03 -16.40 13.21
N GLU A 43 -7.80 -17.45 14.00
CA GLU A 43 -6.50 -17.74 14.64
C GLU A 43 -5.91 -16.55 15.43
N GLY A 44 -6.79 -15.72 16.00
CA GLY A 44 -6.45 -14.51 16.73
C GLY A 44 -6.05 -13.31 15.84
N VAL A 45 -6.08 -13.43 14.51
CA VAL A 45 -5.88 -12.32 13.58
C VAL A 45 -7.20 -11.59 13.35
N PRO A 46 -7.31 -10.27 13.64
CA PRO A 46 -8.53 -9.51 13.40
C PRO A 46 -8.80 -9.27 11.92
N TYR A 47 -10.08 -9.20 11.54
CA TYR A 47 -10.51 -8.90 10.16
C TYR A 47 -11.25 -7.56 10.09
N ARG A 48 -11.15 -6.89 8.95
CA ARG A 48 -11.83 -5.63 8.64
C ARG A 48 -12.56 -5.72 7.31
N THR A 49 -13.62 -4.93 7.17
CA THR A 49 -14.28 -4.75 5.87
C THR A 49 -13.42 -3.85 4.98
N LEU A 50 -13.20 -4.26 3.74
CA LEU A 50 -12.39 -3.53 2.78
C LEU A 50 -13.21 -2.44 2.07
N GLY A 51 -13.40 -1.30 2.74
CA GLY A 51 -14.16 -0.16 2.20
C GLY A 51 -15.54 -0.57 1.68
N ARG A 52 -15.93 -0.10 0.49
CA ARG A 52 -17.21 -0.44 -0.14
C ARG A 52 -17.31 -1.84 -0.75
N THR A 53 -16.24 -2.62 -0.81
CA THR A 53 -16.29 -3.95 -1.46
C THR A 53 -17.10 -4.96 -0.66
N GLY A 54 -17.22 -4.74 0.66
CA GLY A 54 -17.88 -5.68 1.58
C GLY A 54 -17.01 -6.87 1.99
N GLU A 55 -15.85 -7.05 1.34
CA GLU A 55 -14.92 -8.16 1.61
C GLU A 55 -14.34 -8.09 3.01
N LYS A 56 -14.17 -9.24 3.65
CA LYS A 56 -13.50 -9.37 4.95
C LYS A 56 -12.04 -9.76 4.73
N VAL A 57 -11.13 -8.86 5.08
CA VAL A 57 -9.69 -9.07 4.93
C VAL A 57 -9.01 -9.04 6.30
N SER A 58 -7.98 -9.87 6.47
CA SER A 58 -7.14 -9.86 7.66
C SER A 58 -6.47 -8.50 7.80
N MET A 59 -6.39 -7.99 9.02
CA MET A 59 -5.83 -6.67 9.32
C MET A 59 -4.34 -6.57 8.95
N VAL A 60 -3.64 -7.71 8.90
CA VAL A 60 -2.30 -7.84 8.33
C VAL A 60 -2.38 -8.61 7.02
N GLY A 61 -1.64 -8.16 6.02
CA GLY A 61 -1.48 -8.84 4.73
C GLY A 61 -0.01 -9.19 4.46
N LEU A 62 0.20 -10.25 3.67
CA LEU A 62 1.52 -10.72 3.29
C LEU A 62 2.00 -10.02 2.00
N GLY A 63 3.09 -9.27 2.09
CA GLY A 63 3.71 -8.56 0.96
C GLY A 63 4.52 -9.47 0.04
N GLY A 64 4.24 -9.43 -1.28
CA GLY A 64 4.78 -10.37 -2.27
C GLY A 64 6.19 -10.10 -2.76
N TYR A 65 6.78 -8.91 -2.52
CA TYR A 65 8.11 -8.57 -3.04
C TYR A 65 9.17 -9.58 -2.56
N HIS A 66 9.21 -9.89 -1.27
CA HIS A 66 10.22 -10.78 -0.68
C HIS A 66 10.02 -12.25 -1.05
N ILE A 67 8.84 -12.64 -1.53
CA ILE A 67 8.50 -14.04 -1.86
C ILE A 67 9.32 -14.55 -3.04
N GLY A 68 9.83 -13.67 -3.91
CA GLY A 68 10.73 -14.04 -5.00
C GLY A 68 12.20 -14.14 -4.60
N SER A 69 12.55 -13.78 -3.36
CA SER A 69 13.94 -13.50 -2.96
C SER A 69 14.63 -14.65 -2.23
N GLN A 70 13.88 -15.66 -1.75
CA GLN A 70 14.47 -16.82 -1.08
C GLN A 70 15.32 -17.64 -2.06
N SER A 71 16.44 -18.15 -1.57
CA SER A 71 17.31 -19.09 -2.30
C SER A 71 16.60 -20.40 -2.61
N ASP A 72 15.80 -20.89 -1.65
CA ASP A 72 14.90 -22.03 -1.82
C ASP A 72 13.46 -21.56 -2.03
N GLU A 73 12.85 -21.98 -3.14
CA GLU A 73 11.43 -21.71 -3.45
C GLU A 73 10.48 -22.32 -2.40
N GLN A 74 10.83 -23.45 -1.80
CA GLN A 74 9.98 -24.10 -0.79
C GLN A 74 9.81 -23.24 0.45
N GLU A 75 10.80 -22.40 0.77
CA GLU A 75 10.70 -21.42 1.86
C GLU A 75 9.59 -20.40 1.57
N SER A 76 9.55 -19.87 0.35
CA SER A 76 8.52 -18.93 -0.09
C SER A 76 7.12 -19.56 0.02
N ILE A 77 6.98 -20.82 -0.44
CA ILE A 77 5.71 -21.56 -0.36
C ILE A 77 5.31 -21.77 1.10
N ARG A 78 6.26 -22.14 1.97
CA ARG A 78 6.03 -22.32 3.39
C ARG A 78 5.56 -21.03 4.06
N ILE A 79 6.21 -19.90 3.80
CA ILE A 79 5.80 -18.59 4.36
C ILE A 79 4.35 -18.26 3.97
N VAL A 80 3.99 -18.41 2.69
CA VAL A 80 2.64 -18.11 2.20
C VAL A 80 1.60 -19.04 2.84
N ARG A 81 1.85 -20.35 2.85
CA ARG A 81 0.91 -21.33 3.42
C ARG A 81 0.77 -21.18 4.93
N THR A 82 1.87 -20.96 5.65
CA THR A 82 1.83 -20.68 7.10
C THR A 82 1.03 -19.42 7.40
N ALA A 83 1.12 -18.36 6.59
CA ALA A 83 0.31 -17.16 6.78
C ALA A 83 -1.19 -17.47 6.64
N LEU A 84 -1.57 -18.18 5.58
CA LEU A 84 -2.96 -18.59 5.32
C LEU A 84 -3.52 -19.52 6.41
N ASP A 85 -2.70 -20.43 6.92
CA ASP A 85 -3.09 -21.35 7.99
C ASP A 85 -3.25 -20.65 9.35
N HIS A 86 -2.66 -19.46 9.52
CA HIS A 86 -2.80 -18.63 10.73
C HIS A 86 -3.71 -17.42 10.54
N GLY A 87 -4.65 -17.49 9.59
CA GLY A 87 -5.71 -16.48 9.45
C GLY A 87 -5.31 -15.19 8.72
N VAL A 88 -4.14 -15.13 8.07
CA VAL A 88 -3.83 -14.05 7.12
C VAL A 88 -4.42 -14.44 5.76
N ASN A 89 -5.43 -13.72 5.28
CA ASN A 89 -6.04 -14.01 3.97
C ASN A 89 -5.64 -13.04 2.87
N PHE A 90 -5.08 -11.87 3.19
CA PHE A 90 -4.73 -10.87 2.18
C PHE A 90 -3.31 -11.08 1.64
N LEU A 91 -3.19 -11.41 0.35
CA LEU A 91 -1.90 -11.68 -0.30
C LEU A 91 -1.62 -10.64 -1.38
N ASP A 92 -0.58 -9.84 -1.19
CA ASP A 92 -0.11 -8.81 -2.11
C ASP A 92 0.94 -9.36 -3.08
N ASN A 93 0.89 -8.97 -4.36
CA ASN A 93 1.91 -9.28 -5.34
C ASN A 93 2.05 -8.16 -6.39
N CYS A 94 2.93 -8.33 -7.38
CA CYS A 94 3.04 -7.45 -8.54
C CYS A 94 3.66 -8.21 -9.71
N TRP A 95 3.26 -7.84 -10.93
CA TRP A 95 3.80 -8.38 -12.18
C TRP A 95 5.32 -8.25 -12.30
N ASP A 96 5.92 -7.14 -11.84
CA ASP A 96 7.36 -6.86 -12.00
C ASP A 96 8.25 -7.47 -10.90
N TYR A 97 7.69 -7.93 -9.78
CA TYR A 97 8.47 -8.36 -8.63
C TYR A 97 9.38 -9.54 -8.97
N ASN A 98 10.69 -9.32 -8.82
CA ASN A 98 11.74 -10.29 -9.12
C ASN A 98 11.61 -10.89 -10.53
N GLY A 99 11.25 -10.07 -11.53
CA GLY A 99 11.04 -10.53 -12.90
C GLY A 99 9.87 -11.52 -13.05
N GLY A 100 8.85 -11.40 -12.19
CA GLY A 100 7.69 -12.28 -12.16
C GLY A 100 7.85 -13.53 -11.28
N ALA A 101 9.02 -13.75 -10.67
CA ALA A 101 9.25 -14.90 -9.80
C ALA A 101 8.32 -14.91 -8.57
N SER A 102 8.00 -13.73 -8.01
CA SER A 102 7.07 -13.63 -6.88
C SER A 102 5.67 -14.14 -7.21
N GLU A 103 5.14 -13.86 -8.42
CA GLU A 103 3.84 -14.39 -8.85
C GLU A 103 3.89 -15.90 -9.09
N ILE A 104 4.96 -16.42 -9.67
CA ILE A 104 5.14 -17.86 -9.91
C ILE A 104 5.11 -18.64 -8.58
N ARG A 105 5.88 -18.17 -7.59
CA ARG A 105 5.96 -18.80 -6.27
C ARG A 105 4.66 -18.67 -5.49
N MET A 106 3.99 -17.51 -5.57
CA MET A 106 2.66 -17.31 -5.00
C MET A 106 1.64 -18.28 -5.63
N GLY A 107 1.63 -18.42 -6.96
CA GLY A 107 0.74 -19.35 -7.65
C GLY A 107 0.92 -20.80 -7.20
N LYS A 108 2.17 -21.25 -7.05
CA LYS A 108 2.48 -22.59 -6.49
C LYS A 108 1.97 -22.75 -5.06
N ALA A 109 2.13 -21.73 -4.21
CA ALA A 109 1.66 -21.79 -2.83
C ALA A 109 0.13 -21.90 -2.73
N LEU A 110 -0.61 -21.36 -3.70
CA LEU A 110 -2.07 -21.34 -3.73
C LEU A 110 -2.72 -22.61 -4.30
N LEU A 111 -1.92 -23.55 -4.82
CA LEU A 111 -2.39 -24.89 -5.19
C LEU A 111 -2.96 -25.66 -3.98
N ASP A 112 -3.53 -26.84 -4.22
CA ASP A 112 -4.05 -27.74 -3.17
C ASP A 112 -5.16 -27.11 -2.31
N GLY A 113 -5.96 -26.22 -2.91
CA GLY A 113 -7.11 -25.59 -2.27
C GLY A 113 -6.79 -24.30 -1.50
N TYR A 114 -5.52 -23.91 -1.36
CA TYR A 114 -5.14 -22.67 -0.67
C TYR A 114 -5.69 -21.41 -1.33
N ARG A 115 -5.92 -21.41 -2.65
CA ARG A 115 -6.58 -20.30 -3.36
C ARG A 115 -7.91 -19.88 -2.73
N LYS A 116 -8.68 -20.82 -2.16
CA LYS A 116 -9.98 -20.56 -1.51
C LYS A 116 -9.84 -19.83 -0.17
N LYS A 117 -8.66 -19.87 0.45
CA LYS A 117 -8.36 -19.17 1.72
C LYS A 117 -7.89 -17.74 1.49
N ALA A 118 -7.55 -17.37 0.25
CA ALA A 118 -6.86 -16.12 -0.05
C ALA A 118 -7.79 -15.09 -0.72
N PHE A 119 -7.69 -13.85 -0.25
CA PHE A 119 -7.96 -12.66 -1.05
C PHE A 119 -6.65 -12.31 -1.79
N LEU A 120 -6.58 -12.68 -3.06
CA LEU A 120 -5.37 -12.55 -3.88
C LEU A 120 -5.39 -11.25 -4.67
N MET A 121 -4.35 -10.44 -4.51
CA MET A 121 -4.17 -9.26 -5.33
C MET A 121 -2.85 -9.29 -6.11
N SER A 122 -2.80 -8.57 -7.23
CA SER A 122 -1.55 -8.26 -7.92
C SER A 122 -1.59 -6.82 -8.46
N LYS A 123 -0.54 -6.41 -9.15
CA LYS A 123 -0.43 -5.09 -9.76
C LYS A 123 0.19 -5.18 -11.14
N ILE A 124 -0.12 -4.20 -11.98
CA ILE A 124 0.44 -4.06 -13.32
C ILE A 124 1.05 -2.66 -13.51
N ASP A 125 2.06 -2.56 -14.37
CA ASP A 125 2.73 -1.29 -14.67
C ASP A 125 2.15 -0.61 -15.91
N GLY A 126 1.54 -1.38 -16.82
CA GLY A 126 1.04 -0.92 -18.11
C GLY A 126 0.10 0.27 -18.00
N ARG A 127 0.44 1.35 -18.71
CA ARG A 127 -0.35 2.59 -18.85
C ARG A 127 -1.14 2.63 -20.15
N THR A 128 -0.82 1.79 -21.11
CA THR A 128 -1.60 1.59 -22.34
C THR A 128 -2.44 0.33 -22.24
N ARG A 129 -3.59 0.29 -22.94
CA ARG A 129 -4.48 -0.87 -23.00
C ARG A 129 -3.73 -2.14 -23.39
N LYS A 130 -2.89 -2.06 -24.42
CA LYS A 130 -2.14 -3.21 -24.95
C LYS A 130 -1.21 -3.82 -23.90
N VAL A 131 -0.41 -2.99 -23.23
CA VAL A 131 0.56 -3.49 -22.24
C VAL A 131 -0.14 -3.93 -20.96
N ALA A 132 -1.16 -3.20 -20.51
CA ALA A 132 -1.97 -3.62 -19.37
C ALA A 132 -2.63 -4.98 -19.62
N ALA A 133 -3.25 -5.21 -20.78
CA ALA A 133 -3.86 -6.50 -21.13
C ALA A 133 -2.84 -7.66 -21.13
N LEU A 134 -1.65 -7.44 -21.71
CA LEU A 134 -0.58 -8.43 -21.70
C LEU A 134 -0.16 -8.79 -20.27
N GLN A 135 0.06 -7.79 -19.41
CA GLN A 135 0.50 -8.02 -18.04
C GLN A 135 -0.56 -8.73 -17.19
N ILE A 136 -1.85 -8.42 -17.40
CA ILE A 136 -2.96 -9.15 -16.75
C ILE A 136 -2.91 -10.64 -17.09
N ASP A 137 -2.77 -10.97 -18.38
CA ASP A 137 -2.76 -12.37 -18.84
C ASP A 137 -1.51 -13.11 -18.34
N GLU A 138 -0.36 -12.44 -18.30
CA GLU A 138 0.86 -13.00 -17.71
C GLU A 138 0.73 -13.25 -16.21
N SER A 139 0.16 -12.30 -15.46
CA SER A 139 -0.08 -12.44 -14.03
C SER A 139 -1.00 -13.62 -13.72
N LEU A 140 -2.14 -13.75 -14.41
CA LEU A 140 -3.05 -14.90 -14.25
C LEU A 140 -2.34 -16.24 -14.50
N ARG A 141 -1.54 -16.29 -15.58
CA ARG A 141 -0.76 -17.49 -15.92
C ARG A 141 0.27 -17.84 -14.84
N ARG A 142 1.03 -16.85 -14.34
CA ARG A 142 2.05 -17.07 -13.29
C ARG A 142 1.41 -17.46 -11.95
N LEU A 143 0.31 -16.81 -11.60
CA LEU A 143 -0.46 -17.09 -10.38
C LEU A 143 -1.29 -18.38 -10.47
N GLN A 144 -1.38 -19.01 -11.65
CA GLN A 144 -2.11 -20.27 -11.87
C GLN A 144 -3.58 -20.18 -11.43
N THR A 145 -4.24 -19.08 -11.77
CA THR A 145 -5.64 -18.81 -11.44
C THR A 145 -6.34 -18.12 -12.61
N ASP A 146 -7.65 -18.29 -12.69
CA ASP A 146 -8.53 -17.66 -13.68
C ASP A 146 -8.98 -16.25 -13.27
N HIS A 147 -8.81 -15.88 -11.99
CA HIS A 147 -9.19 -14.57 -11.48
C HIS A 147 -8.29 -14.05 -10.36
N ILE A 148 -8.10 -12.74 -10.36
CA ILE A 148 -7.46 -11.96 -9.30
C ILE A 148 -8.56 -11.17 -8.56
N ASP A 149 -8.55 -11.19 -7.23
CA ASP A 149 -9.56 -10.48 -6.45
C ASP A 149 -9.40 -8.97 -6.59
N LEU A 150 -8.18 -8.45 -6.45
CA LEU A 150 -7.87 -7.04 -6.62
C LEU A 150 -6.68 -6.84 -7.56
N LEU A 151 -6.86 -6.02 -8.59
CA LEU A 151 -5.76 -5.61 -9.45
C LEU A 151 -5.53 -4.10 -9.35
N GLN A 152 -4.28 -3.69 -9.22
CA GLN A 152 -3.93 -2.28 -9.08
C GLN A 152 -2.98 -1.79 -10.17
N PHE A 153 -3.10 -0.52 -10.56
CA PHE A 153 -2.02 0.16 -11.26
C PHE A 153 -0.86 0.40 -10.29
N HIS A 154 0.31 -0.17 -10.60
CA HIS A 154 1.52 -0.09 -9.82
C HIS A 154 2.26 1.23 -10.06
N GLN A 155 2.93 1.74 -9.02
CA GLN A 155 3.80 2.91 -9.06
C GLN A 155 3.21 4.10 -9.81
N ILE A 156 2.04 4.58 -9.37
CA ILE A 156 1.57 5.93 -9.71
C ILE A 156 2.50 6.92 -9.01
N ILE A 157 3.57 7.31 -9.72
CA ILE A 157 4.66 8.14 -9.21
C ILE A 157 4.98 9.32 -10.14
N ARG A 158 4.21 9.47 -11.23
CA ARG A 158 4.34 10.57 -12.18
C ARG A 158 3.03 11.34 -12.24
N ALA A 159 3.12 12.67 -12.35
CA ALA A 159 1.94 13.52 -12.51
C ALA A 159 1.15 13.21 -13.79
N THR A 160 1.78 12.57 -14.79
CA THR A 160 1.18 12.19 -16.08
C THR A 160 0.56 10.77 -16.09
N ASP A 161 0.75 9.99 -15.02
CA ASP A 161 0.18 8.63 -14.95
C ASP A 161 -1.35 8.64 -15.06
N PRO A 162 -2.11 9.50 -14.36
CA PRO A 162 -3.57 9.53 -14.44
C PRO A 162 -4.09 9.76 -15.85
N GLU A 163 -3.57 10.75 -16.57
CA GLU A 163 -4.02 11.10 -17.92
C GLU A 163 -3.73 9.95 -18.90
N ARG A 164 -2.58 9.28 -18.77
CA ARG A 164 -2.25 8.12 -19.62
C ARG A 164 -3.17 6.93 -19.36
N ILE A 165 -3.49 6.66 -18.09
CA ILE A 165 -4.33 5.52 -17.71
C ILE A 165 -5.77 5.70 -18.20
N PHE A 166 -6.31 6.91 -18.12
CA PHE A 166 -7.70 7.22 -18.46
C PHE A 166 -7.91 7.74 -19.90
N ALA A 167 -6.84 8.02 -20.66
CA ALA A 167 -6.94 8.35 -22.07
C ALA A 167 -7.57 7.23 -22.91
N ALA A 168 -8.05 7.56 -24.11
CA ALA A 168 -8.44 6.56 -25.10
C ALA A 168 -7.26 5.63 -25.43
N GLY A 169 -7.48 4.32 -25.39
CA GLY A 169 -6.40 3.32 -25.49
C GLY A 169 -5.51 3.23 -24.24
N GLY A 170 -5.90 3.86 -23.13
CA GLY A 170 -5.21 3.83 -21.85
C GLY A 170 -5.44 2.52 -21.08
N GLY A 171 -4.62 2.29 -20.06
CA GLY A 171 -4.63 1.05 -19.27
C GLY A 171 -5.97 0.76 -18.60
N MET A 172 -6.78 1.78 -18.30
CA MET A 172 -8.09 1.57 -17.66
C MET A 172 -9.05 0.77 -18.54
N GLU A 173 -8.98 0.91 -19.86
CA GLU A 173 -9.80 0.10 -20.78
C GLU A 173 -9.52 -1.40 -20.58
N ALA A 174 -8.25 -1.80 -20.44
CA ALA A 174 -7.88 -3.20 -20.21
C ALA A 174 -8.34 -3.71 -18.82
N MET A 175 -8.25 -2.87 -17.77
CA MET A 175 -8.77 -3.23 -16.44
C MET A 175 -10.28 -3.49 -16.47
N LEU A 176 -11.04 -2.61 -17.16
CA LEU A 176 -12.49 -2.72 -17.27
C LEU A 176 -12.89 -3.92 -18.14
N GLU A 177 -12.17 -4.19 -19.22
CA GLU A 177 -12.35 -5.41 -20.03
C GLU A 177 -12.09 -6.68 -19.22
N ALA A 178 -11.00 -6.71 -18.44
CA ALA A 178 -10.68 -7.83 -17.56
C ALA A 178 -11.75 -8.02 -16.46
N LYS A 179 -12.27 -6.93 -15.88
CA LYS A 179 -13.37 -6.97 -14.92
C LYS A 179 -14.65 -7.52 -15.54
N LYS A 180 -15.00 -7.05 -16.74
CA LYS A 180 -16.16 -7.55 -17.50
C LYS A 180 -16.02 -9.05 -17.86
N ALA A 181 -14.80 -9.50 -18.13
CA ALA A 181 -14.50 -10.90 -18.44
C ALA A 181 -14.42 -11.80 -17.19
N GLY A 182 -14.58 -11.26 -15.97
CA GLY A 182 -14.47 -12.03 -14.72
C GLY A 182 -13.05 -12.35 -14.27
N LYS A 183 -12.02 -11.83 -14.97
CA LYS A 183 -10.60 -12.03 -14.64
C LYS A 183 -10.16 -11.21 -13.42
N VAL A 184 -10.85 -10.11 -13.13
CA VAL A 184 -10.54 -9.18 -12.03
C VAL A 184 -11.84 -8.78 -11.33
N ARG A 185 -11.88 -8.77 -10.00
CA ARG A 185 -13.10 -8.37 -9.26
C ARG A 185 -13.09 -6.88 -8.87
N TYR A 186 -11.97 -6.42 -8.34
CA TYR A 186 -11.78 -5.05 -7.84
C TYR A 186 -10.59 -4.36 -8.52
N ILE A 187 -10.68 -3.04 -8.70
CA ILE A 187 -9.65 -2.22 -9.34
C ILE A 187 -9.18 -1.14 -8.38
N GLY A 188 -7.87 -1.02 -8.21
CA GLY A 188 -7.24 0.03 -7.39
C GLY A 188 -6.01 0.64 -8.03
N PHE A 189 -5.25 1.39 -7.24
CA PHE A 189 -3.91 1.83 -7.62
C PHE A 189 -3.00 1.93 -6.39
N THR A 190 -1.69 1.96 -6.62
CA THR A 190 -0.68 2.17 -5.59
C THR A 190 0.41 3.13 -6.05
N GLY A 191 1.05 3.79 -5.10
CA GLY A 191 2.25 4.59 -5.32
C GLY A 191 2.78 5.10 -3.98
N HIS A 192 4.01 5.59 -3.97
CA HIS A 192 4.67 5.99 -2.73
C HIS A 192 5.41 7.31 -2.79
N LYS A 193 5.34 8.04 -3.92
CA LYS A 193 6.19 9.21 -4.15
C LYS A 193 5.64 10.48 -3.51
N SER A 194 4.39 10.81 -3.81
CA SER A 194 3.76 12.01 -3.29
C SER A 194 2.24 11.84 -3.13
N PRO A 195 1.64 12.34 -2.04
CA PRO A 195 0.20 12.44 -1.89
C PRO A 195 -0.45 13.29 -2.99
N ASP A 196 0.24 14.30 -3.55
CA ASP A 196 -0.30 15.10 -4.66
C ASP A 196 -0.64 14.25 -5.89
N ILE A 197 0.21 13.27 -6.18
CA ILE A 197 0.02 12.37 -7.32
C ILE A 197 -1.16 11.42 -7.07
N HIS A 198 -1.34 10.96 -5.83
CA HIS A 198 -2.51 10.15 -5.44
C HIS A 198 -3.80 10.96 -5.50
N LEU A 199 -3.79 12.19 -5.00
CA LEU A 199 -4.93 13.10 -5.08
C LEU A 199 -5.29 13.38 -6.54
N LYS A 200 -4.29 13.58 -7.41
CA LYS A 200 -4.52 13.75 -8.84
C LYS A 200 -5.14 12.51 -9.48
N MET A 201 -4.64 11.32 -9.16
CA MET A 201 -5.20 10.06 -9.67
C MET A 201 -6.66 9.84 -9.23
N LEU A 202 -6.99 10.18 -7.98
CA LEU A 202 -8.36 10.15 -7.46
C LEU A 202 -9.26 11.15 -8.17
N GLU A 203 -8.81 12.40 -8.32
CA GLU A 203 -9.55 13.46 -9.02
C GLU A 203 -9.83 13.07 -10.48
N THR A 204 -8.81 12.57 -11.20
CA THR A 204 -8.97 12.08 -12.57
C THR A 204 -9.98 10.94 -12.62
N GLY A 205 -9.90 9.96 -11.72
CA GLY A 205 -10.89 8.90 -11.62
C GLY A 205 -12.32 9.44 -11.45
N PHE A 206 -12.53 10.35 -10.50
CA PHE A 206 -13.85 10.96 -10.27
C PHE A 206 -14.36 11.73 -11.48
N SER A 207 -13.49 12.46 -12.19
CA SER A 207 -13.86 13.19 -13.42
C SER A 207 -14.30 12.26 -14.55
N HIS A 208 -13.80 11.03 -14.56
CA HIS A 208 -14.22 9.95 -15.46
C HIS A 208 -15.40 9.12 -14.91
N SER A 209 -16.09 9.60 -13.86
CA SER A 209 -17.16 8.87 -13.16
C SER A 209 -16.73 7.48 -12.66
N PHE A 210 -15.44 7.33 -12.34
CA PHE A 210 -14.85 6.10 -11.83
C PHE A 210 -14.43 6.29 -10.38
N THR A 211 -14.75 5.33 -9.52
CA THR A 211 -14.32 5.35 -8.12
C THR A 211 -13.55 4.07 -7.82
N PHE A 212 -12.24 4.18 -7.59
CA PHE A 212 -11.37 3.03 -7.29
C PHE A 212 -11.86 2.23 -6.09
N ASP A 213 -11.84 0.90 -6.17
CA ASP A 213 -12.26 0.03 -5.07
C ASP A 213 -11.29 0.12 -3.88
N THR A 214 -9.99 0.24 -4.17
CA THR A 214 -8.93 0.38 -3.17
C THR A 214 -7.81 1.32 -3.58
N VAL A 215 -7.10 1.87 -2.61
CA VAL A 215 -5.84 2.59 -2.80
C VAL A 215 -4.82 2.09 -1.79
N GLN A 216 -3.62 1.78 -2.29
CA GLN A 216 -2.48 1.35 -1.47
C GLN A 216 -1.43 2.46 -1.41
N MET A 217 -1.00 2.82 -0.20
CA MET A 217 -0.08 3.95 0.03
C MET A 217 0.77 3.76 1.29
N PRO A 218 1.91 4.47 1.42
CA PRO A 218 2.68 4.47 2.66
C PRO A 218 1.83 4.97 3.80
N LEU A 219 1.71 4.18 4.87
CA LEU A 219 1.06 4.58 6.12
C LEU A 219 1.90 4.03 7.27
N ASN A 220 2.66 4.92 7.92
CA ASN A 220 3.63 4.56 8.94
C ASN A 220 3.95 5.77 9.84
N VAL A 221 4.69 5.54 10.92
CA VAL A 221 5.02 6.56 11.93
C VAL A 221 5.89 7.72 11.44
N MET A 222 6.54 7.58 10.28
CA MET A 222 7.30 8.67 9.63
C MET A 222 6.41 9.45 8.66
N ASP A 223 5.48 8.78 7.96
CA ASP A 223 4.55 9.40 7.00
C ASP A 223 3.72 10.51 7.61
N ALA A 224 3.39 10.41 8.90
CA ALA A 224 2.65 11.43 9.63
C ALA A 224 3.33 12.82 9.69
N HIS A 225 4.63 12.92 9.38
CA HIS A 225 5.40 14.17 9.53
C HIS A 225 5.87 14.77 8.21
N TYR A 226 6.07 13.96 7.17
CA TYR A 226 6.72 14.41 5.94
C TYR A 226 5.95 13.96 4.69
N ASN A 227 5.50 14.95 3.91
CA ASN A 227 4.73 14.74 2.67
C ASN A 227 3.64 13.66 2.84
N SER A 228 2.77 13.87 3.83
CA SER A 228 1.97 12.82 4.46
C SER A 228 0.81 12.34 3.59
N PHE A 229 0.76 11.03 3.34
CA PHE A 229 -0.41 10.36 2.77
C PHE A 229 -1.53 10.26 3.79
N GLU A 230 -1.19 10.00 5.06
CA GLU A 230 -2.14 9.95 6.17
C GLU A 230 -2.94 11.26 6.33
N GLN A 231 -2.30 12.41 6.25
CA GLN A 231 -3.00 13.69 6.45
C GLN A 231 -3.78 14.15 5.21
N ARG A 232 -3.35 13.74 4.02
CA ARG A 232 -3.83 14.31 2.75
C ARG A 232 -4.72 13.37 1.96
N VAL A 233 -4.33 12.11 1.79
CA VAL A 233 -5.02 11.15 0.92
C VAL A 233 -6.02 10.32 1.72
N LEU A 234 -5.63 9.84 2.91
CA LEU A 234 -6.48 9.00 3.77
C LEU A 234 -7.87 9.59 4.06
N PRO A 235 -8.04 10.90 4.37
CA PRO A 235 -9.36 11.47 4.62
C PRO A 235 -10.27 11.38 3.38
N VAL A 236 -9.70 11.49 2.18
CA VAL A 236 -10.45 11.34 0.92
C VAL A 236 -10.93 9.90 0.75
N LEU A 237 -10.06 8.92 1.00
CA LEU A 237 -10.43 7.51 0.89
C LEU A 237 -11.56 7.14 1.87
N VAL A 238 -11.46 7.59 3.12
CA VAL A 238 -12.50 7.37 4.14
C VAL A 238 -13.82 8.03 3.73
N LYS A 239 -13.79 9.30 3.29
CA LYS A 239 -14.98 10.03 2.84
C LYS A 239 -15.71 9.32 1.70
N HIS A 240 -14.98 8.69 0.79
CA HIS A 240 -15.54 8.00 -0.38
C HIS A 240 -15.71 6.48 -0.19
N ASN A 241 -15.54 5.97 1.04
CA ASN A 241 -15.60 4.55 1.39
C ASN A 241 -14.72 3.67 0.47
N ILE A 242 -13.51 4.14 0.15
CA ILE A 242 -12.51 3.42 -0.64
C ILE A 242 -11.67 2.56 0.31
N GLY A 243 -11.39 1.31 -0.06
CA GLY A 243 -10.56 0.42 0.75
C GLY A 243 -9.13 0.94 0.87
N VAL A 244 -8.66 1.12 2.11
CA VAL A 244 -7.32 1.65 2.40
C VAL A 244 -6.34 0.49 2.65
N LEU A 245 -5.27 0.41 1.87
CA LEU A 245 -4.21 -0.58 2.04
C LEU A 245 -2.95 0.16 2.52
N GLY A 246 -2.57 -0.03 3.78
CA GLY A 246 -1.32 0.53 4.31
C GLY A 246 -0.14 -0.31 3.86
N MET A 247 0.84 0.27 3.19
CA MET A 247 2.11 -0.38 2.88
C MET A 247 3.28 0.33 3.54
N LYS A 248 4.46 -0.31 3.48
CA LYS A 248 5.72 0.20 4.06
C LYS A 248 5.60 0.56 5.55
N PRO A 249 4.94 -0.25 6.41
CA PRO A 249 4.80 0.08 7.83
C PRO A 249 6.16 0.23 8.53
N ILE A 250 7.19 -0.47 8.05
CA ILE A 250 8.57 -0.45 8.59
C ILE A 250 9.57 0.14 7.56
N GLY A 251 9.08 0.60 6.40
CA GLY A 251 9.91 1.26 5.39
C GLY A 251 11.09 0.44 4.85
N ASP A 252 10.93 -0.88 4.69
CA ASP A 252 12.02 -1.81 4.33
C ASP A 252 13.22 -1.63 5.26
N HIS A 253 13.04 -1.97 6.55
CA HIS A 253 13.96 -1.81 7.69
C HIS A 253 14.49 -0.39 8.00
N ILE A 254 14.53 0.52 7.03
CA ILE A 254 15.15 1.85 7.14
C ILE A 254 14.56 2.67 8.31
N ILE A 255 13.25 2.57 8.58
CA ILE A 255 12.62 3.28 9.70
C ILE A 255 13.26 2.87 11.05
N LEU A 256 13.67 1.61 11.20
CA LEU A 256 14.26 1.10 12.44
C LEU A 256 15.68 1.62 12.67
N GLU A 257 16.38 2.04 11.61
CA GLU A 257 17.72 2.64 11.70
C GLU A 257 17.71 3.97 12.46
N SER A 258 16.55 4.64 12.51
CA SER A 258 16.34 5.82 13.35
C SER A 258 16.48 5.54 14.86
N LYS A 259 16.34 4.28 15.27
CA LYS A 259 16.31 3.84 16.68
C LYS A 259 15.23 4.52 17.53
N THR A 260 14.20 5.07 16.90
CA THR A 260 13.11 5.79 17.59
C THR A 260 11.91 4.89 17.93
N VAL A 261 11.76 3.79 17.19
CA VAL A 261 10.59 2.90 17.23
C VAL A 261 10.97 1.45 17.04
N THR A 262 10.13 0.56 17.56
CA THR A 262 10.23 -0.90 17.38
C THR A 262 9.38 -1.38 16.20
N PRO A 263 9.63 -2.59 15.66
CA PRO A 263 8.80 -3.16 14.60
C PRO A 263 7.31 -3.28 14.97
N ILE A 264 7.01 -3.62 16.22
CA ILE A 264 5.63 -3.75 16.71
C ILE A 264 4.95 -2.38 16.80
N GLU A 265 5.64 -1.34 17.29
CA GLU A 265 5.09 0.03 17.29
C GLU A 265 4.76 0.51 15.87
N CYS A 266 5.65 0.26 14.90
CA CYS A 266 5.41 0.59 13.49
C CYS A 266 4.16 -0.10 12.93
N LEU A 267 4.03 -1.41 13.16
CA LEU A 267 2.91 -2.21 12.70
C LEU A 267 1.60 -1.82 13.39
N HIS A 268 1.61 -1.63 14.72
CA HIS A 268 0.45 -1.19 15.48
C HIS A 268 0.01 0.21 15.08
N TYR A 269 0.92 1.14 14.80
CA TYR A 269 0.57 2.47 14.29
C TYR A 269 -0.23 2.38 12.98
N ALA A 270 0.31 1.66 11.99
CA ALA A 270 -0.36 1.48 10.71
C ALA A 270 -1.72 0.76 10.86
N MET A 271 -1.83 -0.19 11.79
CA MET A 271 -3.09 -0.89 12.09
C MET A 271 -4.09 0.00 12.85
N ASN A 272 -3.62 1.00 13.60
CA ASN A 272 -4.49 1.93 14.31
C ASN A 272 -5.21 2.91 13.38
N LEU A 273 -4.61 3.19 12.22
CA LEU A 273 -5.25 3.96 11.16
C LEU A 273 -6.47 3.20 10.58
N PRO A 274 -7.42 3.90 9.91
CA PRO A 274 -8.57 3.30 9.24
C PRO A 274 -8.20 2.50 7.98
N THR A 275 -7.20 1.63 8.08
CA THR A 275 -6.77 0.68 7.06
C THR A 275 -7.72 -0.52 7.01
N GLY A 276 -8.02 -1.02 5.81
CA GLY A 276 -8.60 -2.36 5.66
C GLY A 276 -7.55 -3.43 5.98
N VAL A 277 -6.32 -3.23 5.51
CA VAL A 277 -5.19 -4.13 5.72
C VAL A 277 -3.86 -3.36 5.78
N VAL A 278 -2.94 -3.81 6.63
CA VAL A 278 -1.54 -3.39 6.67
C VAL A 278 -0.67 -4.48 6.06
N ILE A 279 -0.07 -4.18 4.91
CA ILE A 279 0.74 -5.11 4.13
C ILE A 279 2.19 -4.99 4.60
N THR A 280 2.74 -6.10 5.09
CA THR A 280 4.14 -6.19 5.53
C THR A 280 4.88 -7.28 4.78
N GLY A 281 6.13 -7.00 4.40
CA GLY A 281 7.01 -8.00 3.81
C GLY A 281 7.44 -9.01 4.86
N CYS A 282 7.42 -10.29 4.50
CA CYS A 282 7.98 -11.37 5.30
C CYS A 282 8.91 -12.19 4.41
N ASP A 283 10.21 -12.11 4.68
CA ASP A 283 11.25 -12.83 3.94
C ASP A 283 11.62 -14.18 4.58
N SER A 284 11.10 -14.43 5.78
CA SER A 284 11.41 -15.57 6.63
C SER A 284 10.27 -15.86 7.61
N VAL A 285 10.20 -17.08 8.13
CA VAL A 285 9.21 -17.47 9.15
C VAL A 285 9.28 -16.59 10.41
N PRO A 286 10.45 -16.21 10.96
CA PRO A 286 10.50 -15.31 12.12
C PRO A 286 9.86 -13.93 11.87
N ILE A 287 10.02 -13.37 10.67
CA ILE A 287 9.36 -12.09 10.31
C ILE A 287 7.85 -12.27 10.14
N LEU A 288 7.41 -13.42 9.61
CA LEU A 288 5.99 -13.78 9.60
C LEU A 288 5.42 -13.88 11.03
N GLU A 289 6.13 -14.53 11.94
CA GLU A 289 5.72 -14.62 13.35
C GLU A 289 5.66 -13.25 14.03
N GLN A 290 6.55 -12.32 13.68
CA GLN A 290 6.45 -10.93 14.13
C GLN A 290 5.15 -10.28 13.64
N ALA A 291 4.78 -10.49 12.37
CA ALA A 291 3.54 -9.96 11.79
C ALA A 291 2.30 -10.56 12.46
N LEU A 292 2.29 -11.88 12.70
CA LEU A 292 1.22 -12.57 13.43
C LEU A 292 1.12 -12.10 14.88
N LYS A 293 2.26 -11.93 15.57
CA LYS A 293 2.31 -11.36 16.92
C LYS A 293 1.73 -9.95 16.94
N ALA A 294 2.09 -9.10 15.97
CA ALA A 294 1.55 -7.75 15.87
C ALA A 294 0.01 -7.79 15.75
N ALA A 295 -0.53 -8.61 14.85
CA ALA A 295 -1.97 -8.76 14.67
C ALA A 295 -2.69 -9.26 15.94
N ARG A 296 -2.17 -10.33 16.58
CA ARG A 296 -2.78 -10.96 17.75
C ARG A 296 -2.72 -10.11 19.02
N THR A 297 -1.75 -9.21 19.10
CA THR A 297 -1.55 -8.34 20.28
C THR A 297 -2.06 -6.92 20.07
N PHE A 298 -2.55 -6.60 18.86
CA PHE A 298 -3.03 -5.26 18.54
C PHE A 298 -4.22 -4.87 19.41
N LYS A 299 -4.15 -3.65 19.94
CA LYS A 299 -5.26 -2.95 20.57
C LYS A 299 -5.31 -1.53 19.98
N PRO A 300 -6.51 -0.97 19.71
CA PRO A 300 -6.63 0.41 19.29
C PRO A 300 -5.92 1.34 20.28
N MET A 301 -5.08 2.23 19.75
CA MET A 301 -4.35 3.21 20.52
C MET A 301 -5.23 4.44 20.76
N ASN A 302 -5.19 4.95 21.99
CA ASN A 302 -5.83 6.22 22.33
C ASN A 302 -4.98 7.41 21.83
N LYS A 303 -5.53 8.63 21.97
CA LYS A 303 -4.89 9.86 21.46
C LYS A 303 -3.52 10.12 22.08
N ASP A 304 -3.33 9.81 23.37
CA ASP A 304 -2.08 10.05 24.08
C ASP A 304 -1.00 9.04 23.66
N GLU A 305 -1.38 7.78 23.42
CA GLU A 305 -0.49 6.75 22.89
C GLU A 305 0.00 7.10 21.47
N VAL A 306 -0.92 7.53 20.60
CA VAL A 306 -0.58 8.00 19.26
C VAL A 306 0.33 9.24 19.32
N ALA A 307 -0.03 10.24 20.14
CA ALA A 307 0.77 11.46 20.28
C ALA A 307 2.18 11.17 20.83
N SER A 308 2.30 10.25 21.79
CA SER A 308 3.59 9.81 22.32
C SER A 308 4.45 9.16 21.23
N LEU A 309 3.88 8.26 20.43
CA LEU A 309 4.61 7.60 19.35
C LEU A 309 5.06 8.59 18.26
N LEU A 310 4.19 9.53 17.87
CA LEU A 310 4.54 10.57 16.91
C LEU A 310 5.60 11.54 17.45
N ALA A 311 5.56 11.86 18.75
CA ALA A 311 6.60 12.68 19.37
C ALA A 311 7.99 12.01 19.33
N LYS A 312 8.06 10.68 19.49
CA LYS A 312 9.32 9.92 19.36
C LYS A 312 9.93 10.02 17.95
N THR A 313 9.08 10.03 16.92
CA THR A 313 9.53 10.00 15.51
C THR A 313 9.69 11.37 14.87
N ALA A 314 9.09 12.42 15.43
CA ALA A 314 9.02 13.75 14.80
C ALA A 314 10.36 14.27 14.26
N LYS A 315 11.42 14.24 15.08
CA LYS A 315 12.76 14.69 14.65
C LYS A 315 13.36 13.82 13.55
N ALA A 316 13.18 12.50 13.65
CA ALA A 316 13.70 11.56 12.66
C ALA A 316 12.96 11.70 11.31
N ALA A 317 11.66 11.96 11.36
CA ALA A 317 10.78 11.99 10.20
C ALA A 317 10.81 13.32 9.42
N GLN A 318 11.33 14.40 10.01
CA GLN A 318 11.15 15.79 9.55
C GLN A 318 11.46 16.06 8.06
N ASN A 319 12.37 15.30 7.45
CA ASN A 319 12.87 15.53 6.08
C ASN A 319 12.74 14.31 5.16
N GLY A 320 12.04 13.27 5.58
CA GLY A 320 11.85 12.06 4.77
C GLY A 320 13.09 11.18 4.58
N GLN A 321 14.16 11.38 5.36
CA GLN A 321 15.39 10.57 5.25
C GLN A 321 15.15 9.06 5.47
N TYR A 322 14.18 8.71 6.33
CA TYR A 322 13.78 7.33 6.60
C TYR A 322 12.63 6.84 5.70
N GLU A 323 12.23 7.65 4.73
CA GLU A 323 11.21 7.34 3.73
C GLU A 323 11.82 7.47 2.32
N GLN A 324 12.93 6.77 2.09
CA GLN A 324 13.71 6.86 0.84
C GLN A 324 12.88 6.58 -0.43
N TYR A 325 11.77 5.88 -0.32
CA TYR A 325 10.81 5.68 -1.41
C TYR A 325 10.10 6.99 -1.85
N LYS A 326 9.97 7.99 -0.97
CA LYS A 326 9.50 9.35 -1.30
C LYS A 326 10.61 10.22 -1.90
N THR A 327 11.86 10.05 -1.45
CA THR A 327 12.95 11.01 -1.70
C THR A 327 14.00 10.55 -2.73
N THR A 328 13.98 9.27 -3.12
CA THR A 328 14.92 8.67 -4.09
C THR A 328 14.17 7.86 -5.14
N HIS A 329 14.87 7.32 -6.13
CA HIS A 329 14.31 6.36 -7.10
C HIS A 329 14.67 4.89 -6.80
N ASN A 330 15.25 4.58 -5.64
CA ASN A 330 15.71 3.22 -5.31
C ASN A 330 14.58 2.19 -5.27
N PHE A 331 13.35 2.63 -5.01
CA PHE A 331 12.15 1.81 -4.92
C PHE A 331 11.26 1.88 -6.17
N ASP A 332 11.69 2.56 -7.23
CA ASP A 332 10.86 2.89 -8.39
C ASP A 332 11.19 1.97 -9.58
N GLY A 333 10.71 0.72 -9.54
CA GLY A 333 10.90 -0.26 -10.62
C GLY A 333 10.57 0.28 -12.03
N THR A 334 9.46 0.99 -12.18
CA THR A 334 9.03 1.61 -13.46
C THR A 334 9.86 2.83 -13.85
N TYR A 335 10.56 3.46 -12.93
CA TYR A 335 11.51 4.54 -13.25
C TYR A 335 12.74 3.95 -13.95
N HIS A 336 13.24 2.83 -13.44
CA HIS A 336 14.37 2.11 -14.05
C HIS A 336 13.98 1.30 -15.28
N ASN A 337 12.69 1.02 -15.45
CA ASN A 337 12.15 0.23 -16.57
C ASN A 337 10.95 0.94 -17.23
N PRO A 338 11.14 2.13 -17.82
CA PRO A 338 10.04 2.90 -18.41
C PRO A 338 9.31 2.15 -19.53
N GLN A 339 9.96 1.19 -20.19
CA GLN A 339 9.39 0.32 -21.22
C GLN A 339 8.23 -0.55 -20.72
N TRP A 340 8.11 -0.82 -19.41
CA TRP A 340 6.99 -1.58 -18.85
C TRP A 340 5.67 -0.81 -18.86
N LEU A 341 5.71 0.51 -19.02
CA LEU A 341 4.52 1.36 -19.02
C LEU A 341 3.78 1.32 -20.38
N GLY A 342 4.49 0.98 -21.47
CA GLY A 342 3.95 1.00 -22.83
C GLY A 342 3.94 2.35 -23.49
#